data_AF-A0A6H2C2E0-F1
#
_entry.id   AF-A0A6H2C2E0-F1
#
_cell.length_a   1.000
_cell.length_b   1.000
_cell.length_c   1.000
_cell.angle_alpha   90.00
_cell.angle_beta   90.00
_cell.angle_gamma   90.00
#
_symmetry.space_group_name_H-M   'P 1'
#
loop_
_entity.id
_entity.type
_entity.pdbx_description
1 polymer ?
#
loop_
_entity_poly.entity_id
_entity_poly.type
_entity_poly.pdbx_seq_one_letter_code
_entity_poly.pdbx_strand_id
1 'polypeptide(L)'
;MYNKEPWLAVNLSRIFPGLGQIYSGKKQKGYLLIFLTIAISIVSFWFILSPDGDILVGIGCLIGNLIFSFWNLFDAYASAKSNNSQEFEELRKQNKDPWLAMFLSQLFLGVGNFYIGKWLFGILQG
;
A
#
# COMPACT_ATOMS: atom_id res chain seq x y z
N MET A 1 -17.85 -8.11 -12.42
CA MET A 1 -17.53 -7.32 -11.22
C MET A 1 -16.74 -8.20 -10.27
N TYR A 2 -15.62 -7.70 -9.74
CA TYR A 2 -14.83 -8.41 -8.74
C TYR A 2 -14.83 -7.55 -7.48
N ASN A 3 -15.72 -7.86 -6.54
CA ASN A 3 -15.75 -7.18 -5.26
C ASN A 3 -14.50 -7.53 -4.47
N LYS A 4 -13.68 -6.51 -4.19
CA LYS A 4 -12.37 -6.61 -3.53
C LYS A 4 -12.30 -5.58 -2.42
N GLU A 5 -11.77 -5.99 -1.28
CA GLU A 5 -11.67 -5.10 -0.13
C GLU A 5 -10.55 -4.05 -0.39
N PRO A 6 -10.88 -2.74 -0.47
CA PRO A 6 -9.89 -1.73 -0.84
C PRO A 6 -8.72 -1.54 0.13
N TRP A 7 -8.90 -1.71 1.43
CA TRP A 7 -7.81 -1.54 2.40
C TRP A 7 -6.84 -2.73 2.39
N LEU A 8 -7.28 -3.93 2.04
CA LEU A 8 -6.43 -5.08 1.76
C LEU A 8 -5.56 -4.79 0.54
N ALA A 9 -6.10 -4.18 -0.51
CA ALA A 9 -5.31 -3.73 -1.65
C ALA A 9 -4.21 -2.73 -1.23
N VAL A 10 -4.52 -1.78 -0.34
CA VAL A 10 -3.53 -0.85 0.24
C VAL A 10 -2.45 -1.60 1.01
N ASN A 11 -2.81 -2.53 1.89
CA ASN A 11 -1.85 -3.31 2.67
C ASN A 11 -0.93 -4.15 1.76
N LEU A 12 -1.46 -4.72 0.68
CA LEU A 12 -0.66 -5.42 -0.32
C LEU A 12 0.31 -4.49 -1.06
N SER A 13 -0.15 -3.32 -1.51
CA SER A 13 0.72 -2.34 -2.18
C SER A 13 1.77 -1.71 -1.25
N ARG A 14 1.54 -1.76 0.06
CA ARG A 14 2.57 -1.39 1.05
C ARG A 14 3.70 -2.42 1.11
N ILE A 15 3.39 -3.72 0.98
CA ILE A 15 4.42 -4.78 0.92
C ILE A 15 5.28 -4.56 -0.33
N PHE A 16 4.62 -4.36 -1.48
CA PHE A 16 5.31 -4.01 -2.71
C PHE A 16 4.39 -3.26 -3.67
N PRO A 17 4.81 -2.10 -4.21
CA PRO A 17 4.06 -1.35 -5.21
C PRO A 17 3.55 -2.23 -6.37
N GLY A 18 2.24 -2.21 -6.61
CA GLY A 18 1.59 -2.95 -7.71
C GLY A 18 0.81 -4.20 -7.28
N LEU A 19 1.09 -4.77 -6.10
CA LEU A 19 0.38 -5.97 -5.62
C LEU A 19 -1.12 -5.71 -5.37
N GLY A 20 -1.47 -4.54 -4.83
CA GLY A 20 -2.87 -4.16 -4.62
C GLY A 20 -3.66 -4.06 -5.93
N GLN A 21 -3.02 -3.56 -6.99
CA GLN A 21 -3.61 -3.47 -8.33
C GLN A 21 -3.82 -4.86 -8.95
N ILE A 22 -2.86 -5.78 -8.79
CA ILE A 22 -3.00 -7.18 -9.22
C ILE A 22 -4.17 -7.85 -8.48
N TYR A 23 -4.23 -7.71 -7.15
CA TYR A 23 -5.32 -8.21 -6.31
C TYR A 23 -6.69 -7.67 -6.76
N SER A 24 -6.74 -6.40 -7.16
CA SER A 24 -7.93 -5.72 -7.67
C SER A 24 -8.33 -6.16 -9.09
N GLY A 25 -7.56 -7.04 -9.73
CA GLY A 25 -7.79 -7.50 -11.11
C GLY A 25 -7.16 -6.62 -12.20
N LYS A 26 -6.52 -5.50 -11.85
CA LYS A 26 -5.81 -4.61 -12.79
C LYS A 26 -4.38 -5.09 -13.02
N LYS A 27 -4.24 -6.32 -13.53
CA LYS A 27 -2.94 -7.03 -13.64
C LYS A 27 -1.88 -6.26 -14.43
N GLN A 28 -2.22 -5.75 -15.61
CA GLN A 28 -1.27 -4.99 -16.46
C GLN A 28 -0.72 -3.77 -15.71
N LYS A 29 -1.60 -3.01 -15.05
CA LYS A 29 -1.21 -1.87 -14.22
C LYS A 29 -0.30 -2.30 -13.06
N GLY A 30 -0.66 -3.37 -12.36
CA GLY A 30 0.14 -3.89 -11.27
C GLY A 30 1.55 -4.31 -11.69
N TYR A 31 1.69 -5.06 -12.79
CA TYR A 31 3.00 -5.43 -13.33
C TYR A 31 3.83 -4.23 -13.79
N LEU A 32 3.20 -3.21 -14.39
CA LEU A 32 3.89 -1.98 -14.76
C LEU A 32 4.43 -1.25 -13.52
N LEU A 33 3.64 -1.15 -12.44
CA LEU A 33 4.08 -0.52 -11.19
C LEU A 33 5.22 -1.30 -10.53
N ILE A 34 5.17 -2.63 -10.54
CA ILE A 34 6.25 -3.49 -10.05
C ILE A 34 7.53 -3.23 -10.85
N PHE A 35 7.43 -3.28 -12.18
CA PHE A 35 8.56 -3.05 -13.08
C PHE A 35 9.20 -1.68 -12.85
N LEU A 36 8.39 -0.60 -12.79
CA LEU A 36 8.90 0.75 -12.55
C LEU A 36 9.61 0.87 -11.20
N THR A 37 9.05 0.29 -10.14
CA THR A 37 9.65 0.31 -8.80
C THR A 37 11.01 -0.38 -8.79
N ILE A 38 11.11 -1.55 -9.42
CA ILE A 38 12.37 -2.30 -9.53
C ILE A 38 13.37 -1.52 -10.38
N ALA A 39 12.95 -1.01 -11.54
CA ALA A 39 13.82 -0.26 -12.44
C ALA A 39 14.40 1.01 -11.79
N ILE A 40 13.57 1.81 -11.12
CA ILE A 40 14.01 3.01 -10.41
C ILE A 40 14.98 2.63 -9.28
N SER A 41 14.71 1.54 -8.55
CA SER A 41 15.60 1.07 -7.48
C SER A 41 16.96 0.65 -8.02
N ILE A 42 17.01 -0.12 -9.12
CA ILE A 42 18.25 -0.55 -9.77
C ILE A 42 19.05 0.67 -10.24
N VAL A 43 18.41 1.60 -10.95
CA VAL A 43 19.05 2.83 -11.43
C VAL A 43 19.59 3.66 -10.26
N SER A 44 18.81 3.81 -9.20
CA SER A 44 19.22 4.52 -8.01
C SER A 44 20.45 3.90 -7.35
N PHE A 45 20.45 2.58 -7.13
CA PHE A 45 21.62 1.90 -6.55
C PHE A 45 22.84 1.95 -7.46
N TRP A 46 22.65 1.91 -8.79
CA TRP A 46 23.75 2.12 -9.73
C TRP A 46 24.39 3.50 -9.55
N PHE A 47 23.58 4.56 -9.48
CA PHE A 47 24.08 5.93 -9.25
C PHE A 47 24.78 6.10 -7.88
N ILE A 48 24.36 5.36 -6.85
CA ILE A 48 24.97 5.45 -5.51
C ILE A 48 26.27 4.64 -5.40
N LEU A 49 26.33 3.46 -6.02
CA LEU A 49 27.39 2.48 -5.79
C LEU A 49 28.46 2.45 -6.91
N SER A 50 28.15 3.00 -8.08
CA SER A 50 29.12 3.04 -9.19
C SER A 50 30.17 4.14 -8.97
N PRO A 51 31.45 3.90 -9.31
CA PRO A 51 32.50 4.93 -9.25
C PRO A 51 32.20 6.18 -10.09
N ASP A 52 31.48 6.01 -11.21
CA ASP A 52 31.08 7.09 -12.12
C ASP A 52 29.68 7.65 -11.80
N GLY A 53 29.06 7.19 -10.72
CA GLY A 53 27.70 7.56 -10.33
C GLY A 53 27.62 8.87 -9.57
N ASP A 54 26.62 9.69 -9.90
CA ASP A 54 26.23 10.84 -9.09
C ASP A 54 25.31 10.40 -7.92
N ILE A 55 25.85 10.49 -6.70
CA ILE A 55 25.15 10.12 -5.47
C ILE A 55 23.88 10.97 -5.26
N LEU A 56 23.88 12.26 -5.62
CA LEU A 56 22.70 13.12 -5.46
C LEU A 56 21.58 12.69 -6.38
N VAL A 57 21.90 12.29 -7.62
CA VAL A 57 20.92 11.70 -8.54
C VAL A 57 20.37 10.39 -7.96
N GLY A 58 21.25 9.52 -7.45
CA GLY A 58 20.85 8.27 -6.83
C GLY A 58 19.90 8.44 -5.65
N ILE A 59 20.22 9.34 -4.71
CA ILE A 59 19.37 9.69 -3.57
C ILE A 59 18.05 10.32 -4.05
N GLY A 60 18.11 11.21 -5.05
CA GLY A 60 16.93 11.80 -5.68
C GLY A 60 15.98 10.73 -6.23
N CYS A 61 16.51 9.70 -6.88
CA CYS A 61 15.74 8.55 -7.35
C CYS A 61 15.11 7.74 -6.19
N LEU A 62 15.81 7.53 -5.07
CA LEU A 62 15.22 6.86 -3.90
C LEU A 62 14.06 7.65 -3.31
N ILE A 63 14.22 8.97 -3.16
CA ILE A 63 13.17 9.85 -2.64
C ILE A 63 11.97 9.84 -3.61
N GLY A 64 12.23 9.93 -4.92
CA GLY A 64 11.21 9.81 -5.94
C GLY A 64 10.45 8.47 -5.86
N ASN A 65 11.17 7.37 -5.67
CA ASN A 65 10.58 6.04 -5.51
C ASN A 65 9.74 5.92 -4.23
N LEU A 66 10.15 6.58 -3.15
CA LEU A 66 9.37 6.63 -1.91
C LEU A 66 8.06 7.41 -2.11
N ILE A 67 8.11 8.58 -2.73
CA ILE A 67 6.92 9.38 -3.07
C ILE A 67 5.98 8.58 -3.98
N PHE A 68 6.55 7.93 -5.00
CA PHE A 68 5.81 7.04 -5.90
C PHE A 68 5.14 5.89 -5.15
N SER A 69 5.83 5.28 -4.19
CA SER A 69 5.30 4.20 -3.35
C SER A 69 4.15 4.69 -2.47
N PHE A 70 4.22 5.90 -1.92
CA PHE A 70 3.09 6.50 -1.18
C PHE A 70 1.89 6.75 -2.08
N TRP A 71 2.10 7.32 -3.27
CA TRP A 71 1.02 7.51 -4.25
C TRP A 71 0.36 6.17 -4.65
N ASN A 72 1.15 5.11 -4.81
CA ASN A 72 0.67 3.77 -5.15
C ASN A 72 -0.39 3.26 -4.16
N LEU A 73 -0.29 3.59 -2.87
CA LEU A 73 -1.27 3.18 -1.87
C LEU A 73 -2.68 3.68 -2.21
N PHE A 74 -2.81 4.96 -2.56
CA PHE A 74 -4.09 5.54 -2.97
C PHE A 74 -4.58 4.96 -4.29
N ASP A 75 -3.65 4.72 -5.22
CA ASP A 75 -3.95 4.08 -6.49
C ASP A 75 -4.49 2.65 -6.33
N ALA A 76 -3.95 1.89 -5.37
CA ALA A 76 -4.38 0.54 -5.05
C ALA A 76 -5.80 0.54 -4.49
N TYR A 77 -6.08 1.45 -3.54
CA TYR A 77 -7.42 1.65 -2.99
C TYR A 77 -8.44 1.99 -4.09
N ALA A 78 -8.11 2.97 -4.94
CA ALA A 78 -8.98 3.40 -6.04
C ALA A 78 -9.20 2.27 -7.06
N SER A 79 -8.16 1.46 -7.31
CA SER A 79 -8.23 0.32 -8.22
C SER A 79 -9.14 -0.80 -7.73
N ALA A 80 -9.16 -1.08 -6.43
CA ALA A 80 -10.10 -2.02 -5.83
C ALA A 80 -11.53 -1.44 -5.86
N LYS A 81 -11.69 -0.21 -5.36
CA LYS A 81 -12.99 0.46 -5.25
C LYS A 81 -13.69 0.61 -6.61
N SER A 82 -12.96 0.88 -7.69
CA SER A 82 -13.57 1.07 -9.02
C SER A 82 -14.24 -0.19 -9.58
N ASN A 83 -13.91 -1.37 -9.05
CA ASN A 83 -14.45 -2.66 -9.50
C ASN A 83 -15.57 -3.19 -8.61
N ASN A 84 -15.87 -2.50 -7.51
CA ASN A 84 -16.85 -2.89 -6.51
C ASN A 84 -18.26 -2.43 -6.88
N SER A 85 -19.27 -3.25 -6.58
CA SER A 85 -20.66 -2.82 -6.61
C SER A 85 -20.97 -1.84 -5.47
N GLN A 86 -21.98 -0.99 -5.66
CA GLN A 86 -22.44 -0.08 -4.62
C GLN A 86 -22.91 -0.84 -3.37
N GLU A 87 -23.67 -1.91 -3.55
CA GLU A 87 -24.14 -2.79 -2.47
C GLU A 87 -22.98 -3.34 -1.62
N PHE A 88 -21.89 -3.80 -2.24
CA PHE A 88 -20.72 -4.27 -1.52
C PHE A 88 -20.03 -3.15 -0.73
N GLU A 89 -19.90 -1.96 -1.34
CA GLU A 89 -19.32 -0.79 -0.68
C GLU A 89 -20.14 -0.30 0.50
N GLU A 90 -21.47 -0.39 0.42
CA GLU A 90 -22.38 -0.07 1.51
C GLU A 90 -22.24 -1.11 2.64
N LEU A 91 -22.33 -2.40 2.32
CA LEU A 91 -22.18 -3.49 3.29
C LEU A 91 -20.86 -3.43 4.04
N ARG A 92 -19.72 -3.25 3.36
CA ARG A 92 -18.41 -3.23 4.02
C ARG A 92 -18.21 -2.02 4.94
N LYS A 93 -18.90 -0.90 4.68
CA LYS A 93 -18.80 0.34 5.47
C LYS A 93 -19.75 0.37 6.66
N GLN A 94 -20.69 -0.58 6.76
CA GLN A 94 -21.58 -0.68 7.93
C GLN A 94 -20.80 -1.00 9.21
N ASN A 95 -19.67 -1.71 9.09
CA ASN A 95 -18.82 -2.09 10.20
C ASN A 95 -17.42 -1.48 10.06
N LYS A 96 -16.69 -1.45 11.17
CA LYS A 96 -15.28 -1.05 11.18
C LYS A 96 -14.46 -2.02 10.33
N ASP A 97 -13.67 -1.47 9.44
CA ASP A 97 -12.89 -2.24 8.48
C ASP A 97 -11.62 -2.84 9.12
N PRO A 98 -11.47 -4.17 9.18
CA PRO A 98 -10.31 -4.79 9.82
C PRO A 98 -9.00 -4.53 9.08
N TRP A 99 -9.04 -4.31 7.76
CA TRP A 99 -7.84 -4.04 6.96
C TRP A 99 -7.40 -2.58 7.08
N LEU A 100 -8.34 -1.66 7.25
CA LEU A 100 -8.03 -0.29 7.67
C LEU A 100 -7.38 -0.30 9.06
N ALA A 101 -7.93 -1.06 10.00
CA ALA A 101 -7.33 -1.20 11.32
C ALA A 101 -5.89 -1.71 11.22
N MET A 102 -5.66 -2.78 10.45
CA MET A 102 -4.30 -3.30 10.22
C MET A 102 -3.36 -2.22 9.67
N PHE A 103 -3.80 -1.47 8.65
CA PHE A 103 -3.01 -0.38 8.09
C PHE A 103 -2.63 0.67 9.14
N LEU A 104 -3.61 1.11 9.95
CA LEU A 104 -3.39 2.10 11.02
C LEU A 104 -2.47 1.58 12.12
N SER A 105 -2.63 0.31 12.53
CA SER A 105 -1.74 -0.34 13.51
C SER A 105 -0.29 -0.35 13.03
N GLN A 106 -0.07 -0.62 11.75
CA GLN A 106 1.27 -0.65 11.20
C GLN A 106 1.85 0.76 10.90
N LEU A 107 1.02 1.79 10.77
CA LEU A 107 1.47 3.17 10.53
C LEU A 107 1.84 3.88 11.85
N PHE A 108 1.10 3.60 12.92
CA PHE A 108 1.25 4.30 14.21
C PHE A 108 1.52 3.35 15.39
N LEU A 109 2.16 2.21 15.18
CA LEU A 109 2.56 1.25 16.24
C LEU A 109 1.37 0.84 17.16
N GLY A 110 0.32 0.26 16.58
CA GLY A 110 -0.78 -0.38 17.33
C GLY A 110 -2.11 0.39 17.39
N VAL A 111 -2.21 1.57 16.75
CA VAL A 111 -3.42 2.41 16.78
C VAL A 111 -4.65 1.77 16.14
N GLY A 112 -4.50 0.80 15.26
CA GLY A 112 -5.65 0.05 14.71
C GLY A 112 -6.45 -0.72 15.75
N ASN A 113 -5.84 -1.09 16.88
CA ASN A 113 -6.57 -1.68 18.01
C ASN A 113 -7.53 -0.66 18.65
N PHE A 114 -7.16 0.64 18.68
CA PHE A 114 -8.08 1.71 19.06
C PHE A 114 -9.22 1.84 18.05
N TYR A 115 -8.90 1.76 16.75
CA TYR A 115 -9.91 1.82 15.70
C TYR A 115 -10.97 0.73 15.89
N ILE A 116 -10.60 -0.54 16.10
CA ILE A 116 -11.58 -1.63 16.31
C ILE A 116 -12.29 -1.54 17.69
N GLY A 117 -11.74 -0.81 18.67
CA GLY A 117 -12.33 -0.67 20.00
C GLY A 117 -11.95 -1.79 20.99
N LYS A 118 -10.87 -2.53 20.72
CA LYS A 118 -10.37 -3.62 21.59
C LYS A 118 -9.50 -3.13 22.76
N TRP A 119 -9.79 -1.96 23.32
CA TRP A 119 -8.94 -1.33 24.36
C TRP A 119 -8.87 -2.11 25.68
N LEU A 120 -9.93 -2.83 26.06
CA LEU A 120 -10.03 -3.47 27.37
C LEU A 120 -9.17 -4.75 27.55
N PHE A 121 -8.78 -5.45 26.49
CA PHE A 121 -8.03 -6.71 26.62
C PHE A 121 -6.52 -6.53 26.77
N GLY A 122 -5.97 -5.37 26.40
CA GLY A 122 -4.53 -5.09 26.51
C GLY A 122 -4.07 -4.63 27.89
N ILE A 123 -4.96 -4.09 28.71
CA ILE A 123 -4.64 -3.54 30.05
C ILE A 123 -4.98 -4.55 31.17
N LEU A 124 -5.93 -5.45 30.96
CA LEU A 124 -6.38 -6.40 31.99
C LEU A 124 -5.60 -7.74 32.01
N GLN A 125 -4.58 -7.89 31.17
CA GLN A 125 -3.69 -9.07 31.14
C GLN A 125 -2.21 -8.71 31.41
N GLY A 126 -1.92 -7.49 31.86
CA GLY A 126 -0.60 -7.03 32.29
C GLY A 126 -0.46 -7.00 33.80
#